data_AF-A0A2P6W9L8-F1
#
_entry.id   AF-A0A2P6W9L8-F1
#
_cell.length_a   1.000
_cell.length_b   1.000
_cell.length_c   1.000
_cell.angle_alpha   90.00
_cell.angle_beta   90.00
_cell.angle_gamma   90.00
#
_symmetry.space_group_name_H-M   'P 1'
#
loop_
_entity.id
_entity.type
_entity.pdbx_description
1 polymer ?
#
loop_
_entity_poly.entity_id
_entity_poly.type
_entity_poly.pdbx_seq_one_letter_code
_entity_poly.pdbx_strand_id
1 'polypeptide(L)' 'MAKAVIQKNWYEIQVPDIFDAEEITETPAEKDSQVVGRTVEENLTELMDDSSKYYVDVSFKVTEVEGNKA' A
#
# COMPACT_ATOMS: atom_id res chain seq x y z
N MET A 1 33.05 2.08 -13.34
CA MET A 1 31.62 2.08 -13.71
C MET A 1 30.87 2.70 -12.53
N ALA A 2 30.42 3.94 -12.63
CA ALA A 2 29.65 4.57 -11.56
C ALA A 2 28.27 3.92 -11.49
N LYS A 3 27.86 3.41 -10.32
CA LYS A 3 26.51 2.91 -10.07
C LYS A 3 25.57 4.10 -10.21
N ALA A 4 24.61 4.03 -11.14
CA ALA A 4 23.57 5.05 -11.25
C ALA A 4 22.87 5.15 -9.89
N VAL A 5 22.83 6.35 -9.30
CA VAL A 5 22.09 6.61 -8.08
C VAL A 5 20.63 6.65 -8.48
N ILE A 6 19.93 5.56 -8.19
CA ILE A 6 18.50 5.44 -8.44
C ILE A 6 17.78 6.17 -7.31
N GLN A 7 17.07 7.24 -7.65
CA GLN A 7 16.16 7.92 -6.73
C GLN A 7 14.86 7.12 -6.64
N LYS A 8 14.46 6.78 -5.41
CA LYS A 8 13.18 6.10 -5.14
C LYS A 8 12.18 7.12 -4.64
N ASN A 9 10.97 7.07 -5.17
CA ASN A 9 9.82 7.75 -4.62
C ASN A 9 9.12 6.81 -3.64
N TRP A 10 8.59 7.39 -2.57
CA TRP A 10 7.76 6.68 -1.61
C TRP A 10 6.29 6.88 -1.99
N TYR A 11 5.55 5.78 -2.05
CA TYR A 11 4.13 5.78 -2.37
C TYR A 11 3.35 5.28 -1.16
N GLU A 12 2.35 6.04 -0.76
CA GLU A 12 1.40 5.72 0.32
C GLU A 12 0.30 4.83 -0.26
N ILE A 13 0.15 3.61 0.26
CA ILE A 13 -0.89 2.68 -0.19
C ILE A 13 -2.16 3.01 0.58
N GLN A 14 -3.11 3.63 -0.11
CA GLN A 14 -4.39 4.02 0.45
C GLN A 14 -5.30 2.80 0.59
N VAL A 15 -6.12 2.82 1.63
CA VAL A 15 -7.17 1.81 1.79
C VAL A 15 -8.47 2.32 1.18
N PRO A 16 -9.37 1.46 0.67
CA PRO A 16 -10.67 1.90 0.16
C PRO A 16 -11.55 2.51 1.27
N ASP A 17 -12.41 3.46 0.91
CA ASP A 17 -13.33 4.22 1.80
C ASP A 17 -14.28 3.37 2.68
N ILE A 18 -14.32 2.06 2.49
CA ILE A 18 -15.13 1.13 3.31
C ILE A 18 -14.48 0.80 4.66
N PHE A 19 -13.17 1.10 4.82
CA PHE A 19 -12.42 0.90 6.05
C PHE A 19 -12.25 2.22 6.79
N ASP A 20 -11.98 2.15 8.11
CA ASP A 20 -11.81 3.34 8.94
C ASP A 20 -10.36 3.89 8.90
N ALA A 21 -9.42 3.11 8.40
CA ALA A 21 -8.04 3.53 8.15
C ALA A 21 -7.93 4.44 6.91
N GLU A 22 -6.91 5.28 6.85
CA GLU A 22 -6.61 6.11 5.67
C GLU A 22 -5.50 5.49 4.81
N GLU A 23 -4.54 4.83 5.44
CA GLU A 23 -3.35 4.25 4.80
C GLU A 23 -3.02 2.89 5.40
N ILE A 24 -2.53 1.99 4.56
CA ILE A 24 -2.06 0.66 4.94
C ILE A 24 -0.57 0.70 5.25
N THR A 25 0.24 1.12 4.27
CA THR A 25 1.70 1.10 4.35
C THR A 25 2.31 1.93 3.22
N GLU A 26 3.61 2.23 3.33
CA GLU A 26 4.36 2.89 2.27
C GLU A 26 5.25 1.91 1.51
N THR A 27 5.37 2.10 0.20
CA THR A 27 6.24 1.27 -0.63
C THR A 27 7.14 2.11 -1.53
N PRO A 28 8.47 1.86 -1.56
CA PRO A 28 9.35 2.60 -2.43
C PRO A 28 9.33 2.03 -3.85
N ALA A 29 9.30 2.89 -4.86
CA ALA A 29 9.46 2.52 -6.25
C ALA A 29 10.13 3.64 -7.07
N GLU A 30 10.68 3.28 -8.22
CA GLU A 30 11.31 4.25 -9.13
C GLU A 30 10.28 4.88 -10.07
N LYS A 31 9.22 4.13 -10.38
CA LYS A 31 8.15 4.53 -11.31
C LYS A 31 6.81 4.00 -10.81
N ASP A 32 5.74 4.75 -11.07
CA ASP A 32 4.36 4.42 -10.72
C ASP A 32 3.95 3.03 -11.26
N SER A 33 4.38 2.72 -12.48
CA SER A 33 4.11 1.43 -13.14
C SER A 33 4.69 0.21 -12.40
N GLN A 34 5.64 0.42 -11.47
CA GLN A 34 6.21 -0.64 -10.63
C GLN A 34 5.42 -0.86 -9.33
N VAL A 35 4.53 0.08 -8.98
CA VAL A 35 3.64 0.02 -7.81
C VAL A 35 2.32 -0.64 -8.21
N VAL A 36 1.78 -0.28 -9.38
CA VAL A 36 0.57 -0.92 -9.93
C VAL A 36 0.75 -2.44 -10.03
N GLY A 37 -0.19 -3.17 -9.45
CA GLY A 37 -0.18 -4.63 -9.39
C GLY A 37 0.54 -5.23 -8.18
N ARG A 38 1.18 -4.43 -7.32
CA ARG A 38 1.64 -4.90 -6.00
C ARG A 38 0.45 -5.36 -5.17
N THR A 39 0.68 -6.36 -4.35
CA THR A 39 -0.30 -6.88 -3.39
C THR A 39 0.24 -6.66 -1.99
N VAL A 40 -0.60 -6.17 -1.10
CA VAL A 40 -0.32 -5.99 0.33
C VAL A 40 -1.34 -6.78 1.11
N GLU A 41 -0.91 -7.39 2.20
CA GLU A 41 -1.77 -8.18 3.08
C GLU A 41 -1.70 -7.55 4.47
N GLU A 42 -2.86 -7.20 5.03
CA GLU A 42 -2.97 -6.68 6.39
C GLU A 42 -4.11 -7.34 7.15
N ASN A 43 -4.03 -7.28 8.46
CA ASN A 43 -5.06 -7.83 9.32
C ASN A 43 -6.30 -6.91 9.39
N LEU A 44 -7.49 -7.49 9.34
CA LEU A 44 -8.73 -6.72 9.39
C LEU A 44 -8.89 -5.90 10.68
N THR A 45 -8.28 -6.36 11.78
CA THR A 45 -8.30 -5.63 13.06
C THR A 45 -7.64 -4.27 12.94
N GLU A 46 -6.57 -4.15 12.17
CA GLU A 46 -5.83 -2.89 12.01
C GLU A 46 -6.60 -1.89 11.14
N LEU A 47 -7.48 -2.38 10.27
CA LEU A 47 -8.28 -1.57 9.34
C LEU A 47 -9.59 -1.05 9.91
N MET A 48 -10.16 -1.74 10.90
CA MET A 48 -11.48 -1.44 11.48
C MET A 48 -11.45 -1.22 13.00
N ASP A 49 -10.28 -1.33 13.65
CA ASP A 49 -10.10 -1.31 15.11
C ASP A 49 -11.04 -2.27 15.87
N ASP A 50 -11.47 -3.36 15.22
CA ASP A 50 -12.36 -4.39 15.79
C ASP A 50 -11.60 -5.69 16.08
N SER A 51 -11.28 -5.89 17.36
CA SER A 51 -10.54 -7.07 17.83
C SER A 51 -11.31 -8.39 17.71
N SER A 52 -12.61 -8.37 17.39
CA SER A 52 -13.42 -9.58 17.23
C SER A 52 -13.07 -10.37 15.95
N LYS A 53 -12.37 -9.73 15.00
CA LYS A 53 -12.03 -10.27 13.68
C LYS A 53 -10.54 -10.51 13.46
N TYR A 54 -9.77 -10.70 14.53
CA TYR A 54 -8.31 -10.90 14.48
C TYR A 54 -7.82 -12.05 13.58
N TYR A 55 -8.67 -13.01 13.26
CA TYR A 55 -8.35 -14.17 12.42
C TYR A 55 -8.58 -13.94 10.91
N VAL A 56 -8.93 -12.72 10.51
CA VAL A 56 -9.22 -12.36 9.12
C VAL A 56 -8.12 -11.47 8.57
N ASP A 57 -7.48 -11.93 7.50
CA ASP A 57 -6.50 -11.16 6.73
C ASP A 57 -7.13 -10.73 5.39
N VAL A 58 -6.79 -9.52 4.95
CA VAL A 58 -7.30 -8.92 3.71
C VAL A 58 -6.12 -8.60 2.79
N SER A 59 -6.20 -9.10 1.56
CA SER A 59 -5.21 -8.79 0.52
C SER A 59 -5.73 -7.70 -0.41
N PHE A 60 -4.96 -6.61 -0.51
CA PHE A 60 -5.22 -5.47 -1.40
C PHE A 60 -4.31 -5.54 -2.60
N LYS A 61 -4.81 -5.10 -3.76
CA LYS A 61 -4.00 -4.96 -4.97
C LYS A 61 -4.07 -3.53 -5.47
N VAL A 62 -2.91 -2.90 -5.65
CA VAL A 62 -2.82 -1.57 -6.25
C VAL A 62 -3.30 -1.63 -7.70
N THR A 63 -4.32 -0.86 -8.03
CA THR A 63 -4.87 -0.78 -9.40
C THR A 63 -4.43 0.46 -10.16
N GLU A 64 -4.15 1.56 -9.45
CA GLU A 64 -3.83 2.86 -10.00
C GLU A 64 -2.86 3.60 -9.06
N VAL A 65 -2.18 4.63 -9.56
CA VAL A 65 -1.35 5.52 -8.75
C VAL A 65 -1.63 6.94 -9.19
N GLU A 66 -1.96 7.81 -8.25
CA GLU A 66 -2.16 9.25 -8.45
C GLU A 66 -1.12 10.04 -7.63
N GLY A 67 -0.08 10.55 -8.30
CA GLY A 67 0.99 11.26 -7.62
C GLY A 67 1.82 10.34 -6.74
N ASN A 68 1.76 10.52 -5.42
CA ASN A 68 2.40 9.64 -4.42
C ASN A 68 1.41 8.67 -3.74
N LYS A 69 0.14 8.64 -4.17
CA LYS A 69 -0.89 7.78 -3.59
C LYS A 69 -1.16 6.59 -4.50
N ALA A 70 -1.12 5.39 -3.94
CA ALA A 70 -1.31 4.11 -4.63
C ALA A 70 -2.49 3.33 -4.05
#